data_AF-A0A537REE0-F1
#
_entry.id   AF-A0A537REE0-F1
#
_cell.length_a   1.000
_cell.length_b   1.000
_cell.length_c   1.000
_cell.angle_alpha   90.00
_cell.angle_beta   90.00
_cell.angle_gamma   90.00
#
_symmetry.space_group_name_H-M   'P 1'
#
loop_
_entity.id
_entity.type
_entity.pdbx_description
1 polymer ?
#
loop_
_entity_poly.entity_id
_entity_poly.type
_entity_poly.pdbx_seq_one_letter_code
_entity_poly.pdbx_strand_id
1 'polypeptide(L)'
;MTDITLFDAIYSARALRRLKPDPVPEEIITRILDAAIRAPSAGNAQNWGFVVVRDMEQRRKLVMIYRKASDIASEIYKARGRPAHMNEEQYRRFMMSGAYLWDHMGEAPVLLIPCLHDRHPPPRATLPPSLQAIYEG
;
A
#
# COMPACT_ATOMS: atom_id res chain seq x y z
N MET A 1 -23.48 -6.03 15.17
CA MET A 1 -21.99 -6.02 15.22
C MET A 1 -21.61 -5.18 16.42
N THR A 2 -20.76 -5.67 17.30
CA THR A 2 -20.23 -4.85 18.40
C THR A 2 -19.37 -3.74 17.81
N ASP A 3 -19.56 -2.50 18.27
CA ASP A 3 -18.69 -1.40 17.88
C ASP A 3 -17.26 -1.67 18.37
N ILE A 4 -16.29 -1.50 17.48
CA ILE A 4 -14.86 -1.55 17.82
C ILE A 4 -14.38 -0.13 18.14
N THR A 5 -13.53 0.05 19.15
CA THR A 5 -12.94 1.36 19.40
C THR A 5 -11.85 1.68 18.36
N LEU A 6 -11.43 2.94 18.28
CA LEU A 6 -10.30 3.35 17.45
C LEU A 6 -9.03 2.54 17.75
N PHE A 7 -8.73 2.36 19.04
CA PHE A 7 -7.53 1.63 19.45
C PHE A 7 -7.66 0.13 19.18
N ASP A 8 -8.86 -0.46 19.31
CA ASP A 8 -9.07 -1.85 18.91
C ASP A 8 -8.82 -2.06 17.42
N ALA A 9 -9.31 -1.14 16.57
CA ALA A 9 -9.07 -1.20 15.13
C ALA A 9 -7.57 -1.12 14.79
N ILE A 10 -6.84 -0.19 15.42
CA ILE A 10 -5.40 -0.01 15.20
C ILE A 10 -4.60 -1.21 15.72
N TYR A 11 -4.85 -1.67 16.95
CA TYR A 11 -4.08 -2.74 17.58
C TYR A 11 -4.39 -4.13 17.02
N SER A 12 -5.53 -4.31 16.37
CA SER A 12 -5.90 -5.56 15.70
C SER A 12 -5.49 -5.62 14.23
N ALA A 13 -5.11 -4.51 13.60
CA ALA A 13 -4.70 -4.48 12.19
C ALA A 13 -3.50 -5.40 11.92
N ARG A 14 -3.61 -6.26 10.90
CA ARG A 14 -2.54 -7.19 10.48
C ARG A 14 -2.38 -7.15 8.97
N ALA A 15 -1.14 -7.34 8.50
CA ALA A 15 -0.86 -7.64 7.10
C ALA A 15 -1.30 -9.09 6.79
N LEU A 16 -2.60 -9.26 6.49
CA LEU A 16 -3.18 -10.56 6.12
C LEU A 16 -2.74 -10.94 4.71
N ARG A 17 -2.32 -12.19 4.54
CA ARG A 17 -1.84 -12.73 3.25
C ARG A 17 -2.66 -13.92 2.74
N ARG A 18 -3.62 -14.39 3.54
CA ARG A 18 -4.55 -15.47 3.21
C ARG A 18 -5.95 -14.89 3.34
N LEU A 19 -6.66 -14.79 2.22
CA LEU A 19 -7.96 -14.15 2.12
C LEU A 19 -8.98 -15.16 1.62
N LYS A 20 -10.23 -15.01 2.03
CA LYS A 20 -11.32 -15.80 1.45
C LYS A 20 -11.62 -15.28 0.04
N PRO A 21 -12.09 -16.14 -0.88
CA PRO A 21 -12.44 -15.73 -2.24
C PRO A 21 -13.81 -15.01 -2.32
N ASP A 22 -14.53 -14.89 -1.20
CA ASP A 22 -15.85 -14.25 -1.15
C ASP A 22 -15.78 -12.83 -1.73
N PRO A 23 -16.73 -12.44 -2.62
CA PRO A 23 -16.76 -11.10 -3.17
C PRO A 23 -16.97 -10.06 -2.06
N VAL A 24 -16.25 -8.94 -2.14
CA VAL A 24 -16.40 -7.82 -1.21
C VAL A 24 -17.54 -6.91 -1.70
N PRO A 25 -18.57 -6.64 -0.88
CA PRO A 25 -19.66 -5.73 -1.23
C PRO A 25 -19.15 -4.34 -1.61
N GLU A 26 -19.84 -3.69 -2.54
CA GLU A 26 -19.43 -2.37 -3.05
C GLU A 26 -19.46 -1.30 -1.98
N GLU A 27 -20.45 -1.34 -1.12
CA GLU A 27 -20.65 -0.39 -0.04
C GLU A 27 -19.48 -0.42 0.94
N ILE A 28 -18.86 -1.59 1.14
CA ILE A 28 -17.67 -1.74 1.98
C ILE A 28 -16.45 -1.09 1.31
N ILE A 29 -16.25 -1.32 0.01
CA ILE A 29 -15.16 -0.70 -0.74
C ILE A 29 -15.30 0.83 -0.73
N THR A 30 -16.49 1.34 -1.01
CA THR A 30 -16.79 2.78 -1.01
C THR A 30 -16.54 3.40 0.35
N ARG A 31 -16.96 2.74 1.44
CA ARG A 31 -16.69 3.21 2.82
C ARG A 31 -15.19 3.24 3.14
N ILE A 32 -14.42 2.26 2.66
CA ILE A 32 -12.96 2.24 2.84
C ILE A 32 -12.32 3.41 2.09
N LEU A 33 -12.72 3.66 0.84
CA LEU A 33 -12.20 4.75 0.03
C LEU A 33 -12.57 6.12 0.60
N ASP A 34 -13.82 6.28 1.08
CA ASP A 34 -14.28 7.47 1.77
C ASP A 34 -13.44 7.77 3.02
N ALA A 35 -13.11 6.75 3.82
CA ALA A 35 -12.20 6.91 4.94
C ALA A 35 -10.77 7.28 4.47
N ALA A 36 -10.27 6.66 3.39
CA ALA A 36 -8.92 6.89 2.87
C ALA A 36 -8.70 8.35 2.42
N ILE A 37 -9.68 8.96 1.74
CA ILE A 37 -9.55 10.34 1.24
C ILE A 37 -9.60 11.41 2.35
N ARG A 38 -9.90 11.03 3.60
CA ARG A 38 -9.87 11.93 4.76
C ARG A 38 -8.50 12.01 5.43
N ALA A 39 -7.51 11.24 4.95
CA ALA A 39 -6.14 11.35 5.43
C ALA A 39 -5.62 12.79 5.26
N PRO A 40 -4.74 13.29 6.15
CA PRO A 40 -4.12 14.60 5.96
C PRO A 40 -3.17 14.58 4.75
N SER A 41 -3.10 15.69 4.02
CA SER A 41 -2.12 15.90 2.95
C SER A 41 -1.54 17.32 2.99
N ALA A 42 -0.27 17.46 2.64
CA ALA A 42 0.41 18.75 2.59
C ALA A 42 -0.33 19.70 1.63
N GLY A 43 -0.64 20.92 2.10
CA GLY A 43 -1.43 21.89 1.34
C GLY A 43 -2.84 21.41 0.96
N ASN A 44 -3.38 20.41 1.68
CA ASN A 44 -4.62 19.71 1.33
C ASN A 44 -4.63 19.20 -0.12
N ALA A 45 -3.48 18.68 -0.57
CA ALA A 45 -3.28 18.37 -1.98
C ALA A 45 -4.17 17.25 -2.52
N GLN A 46 -4.55 16.29 -1.66
CA GLN A 46 -5.41 15.14 -1.96
C GLN A 46 -5.08 14.45 -3.30
N ASN A 47 -3.79 14.35 -3.63
CA ASN A 47 -3.33 13.84 -4.92
C ASN A 47 -3.32 12.31 -4.99
N TRP A 48 -4.04 11.63 -4.11
CA TRP A 48 -4.27 10.20 -4.20
C TRP A 48 -5.31 9.88 -5.28
N GLY A 49 -5.04 8.81 -6.02
CA GLY A 49 -6.03 8.11 -6.84
C GLY A 49 -6.12 6.66 -6.37
N PHE A 50 -7.25 6.00 -6.59
CA PHE A 50 -7.41 4.59 -6.23
C PHE A 50 -8.01 3.83 -7.41
N VAL A 51 -7.34 2.77 -7.84
CA VAL A 51 -7.85 1.87 -8.87
C VAL A 51 -8.41 0.62 -8.18
N VAL A 52 -9.70 0.39 -8.35
CA VAL A 52 -10.40 -0.80 -7.82
C VAL A 52 -10.40 -1.89 -8.89
N VAL A 53 -9.66 -2.98 -8.66
CA VAL A 53 -9.57 -4.09 -9.61
C VAL A 53 -10.34 -5.29 -9.07
N ARG A 54 -11.54 -5.51 -9.61
CA ARG A 54 -12.41 -6.67 -9.30
C ARG A 54 -12.29 -7.79 -10.34
N ASP A 55 -12.06 -7.43 -11.60
CA ASP A 55 -11.96 -8.39 -12.69
C ASP A 55 -10.87 -9.43 -12.44
N MET A 56 -11.23 -10.70 -12.57
CA MET A 56 -10.34 -11.82 -12.25
C MET A 56 -9.14 -11.88 -13.20
N GLU A 57 -9.34 -11.60 -14.49
CA GLU A 57 -8.26 -11.65 -15.48
C GLU A 57 -7.25 -10.52 -15.23
N GLN A 58 -7.72 -9.31 -14.93
CA GLN A 58 -6.85 -8.18 -14.56
C GLN A 58 -6.08 -8.47 -13.27
N ARG A 59 -6.71 -9.03 -12.24
CA ARG A 59 -6.01 -9.43 -11.00
C ARG A 59 -4.91 -10.47 -11.27
N ARG A 60 -5.16 -11.44 -12.16
CA ARG A 60 -4.14 -12.41 -12.60
C ARG A 60 -3.00 -11.74 -13.38
N LYS A 61 -3.28 -10.78 -14.25
CA LYS A 61 -2.22 -10.02 -14.94
C LYS A 61 -1.34 -9.25 -13.95
N LEU A 62 -1.96 -8.63 -12.95
CA LEU A 62 -1.24 -7.89 -11.89
C LEU A 62 -0.35 -8.80 -11.05
N VAL A 63 -0.79 -10.02 -10.69
CA VAL A 63 0.06 -10.93 -9.90
C VAL A 63 1.33 -11.32 -10.66
N MET A 64 1.26 -11.49 -11.99
CA MET A 64 2.45 -11.80 -12.79
C MET A 64 3.47 -10.66 -12.79
N ILE A 65 3.02 -9.41 -12.79
CA ILE A 65 3.90 -8.23 -12.67
C ILE A 65 4.49 -8.18 -11.27
N TYR A 66 3.65 -8.35 -10.25
CA TYR A 66 4.05 -8.33 -8.85
C TYR A 66 5.08 -9.42 -8.53
N ARG A 67 4.94 -10.62 -9.10
CA ARG A 67 5.87 -11.73 -8.89
C ARG A 67 7.28 -11.39 -9.35
N LYS A 68 7.43 -10.72 -10.50
CA LYS A 68 8.76 -10.27 -10.98
C LYS A 68 9.44 -9.32 -9.99
N ALA A 69 8.67 -8.38 -9.43
CA ALA A 69 9.20 -7.45 -8.42
C ALA A 69 9.50 -8.15 -7.08
N SER A 70 8.76 -9.22 -6.76
CA SER A 70 8.91 -9.95 -5.51
C SER A 70 10.22 -10.73 -5.39
N ASP A 71 10.79 -11.19 -6.50
CA ASP A 71 12.10 -11.87 -6.48
C ASP A 71 13.21 -10.90 -6.02
N ILE A 72 13.15 -9.65 -6.49
CA ILE A 72 14.05 -8.58 -6.03
C ILE A 72 13.82 -8.30 -4.54
N ALA A 73 12.56 -8.18 -4.12
CA ALA A 73 12.22 -7.93 -2.72
C ALA A 73 12.72 -9.06 -1.79
N SER A 74 12.62 -10.32 -2.22
CA SER A 74 13.14 -11.49 -1.50
C SER A 74 14.63 -11.34 -1.19
N GLU A 75 15.43 -11.00 -2.19
CA GLU A 75 16.88 -10.85 -2.00
C GLU A 75 17.22 -9.64 -1.12
N ILE A 76 16.47 -8.54 -1.22
CA ILE A 76 16.60 -7.39 -0.31
C ILE A 76 16.35 -7.81 1.15
N TYR A 77 15.29 -8.58 1.42
CA TYR A 77 15.00 -9.02 2.79
C TYR A 77 16.06 -9.96 3.33
N LYS A 78 16.56 -10.90 2.52
CA LYS A 78 17.67 -11.78 2.92
C LYS A 78 18.93 -10.98 3.24
N ALA A 79 19.28 -10.00 2.39
CA ALA A 79 20.46 -9.16 2.58
C ALA A 79 20.37 -8.26 3.83
N ARG A 80 19.17 -7.76 4.16
CA ARG A 80 18.94 -7.01 5.41
C ARG A 80 19.07 -7.88 6.67
N GLY A 81 18.91 -9.19 6.52
CA GLY A 81 18.95 -10.15 7.61
C GLY A 81 17.69 -10.13 8.49
N ARG A 82 17.68 -11.02 9.48
CA ARG A 82 16.59 -11.16 10.44
C ARG A 82 16.52 -9.94 11.38
N PRO A 83 15.34 -9.33 11.60
CA PRO A 83 15.17 -8.30 12.61
C PRO A 83 15.54 -8.78 14.02
N ALA A 84 16.20 -7.94 14.81
CA ALA A 84 16.73 -8.32 16.13
C ALA A 84 15.65 -8.84 17.11
N HIS A 85 14.42 -8.35 17.01
CA HIS A 85 13.31 -8.73 17.88
C HIS A 85 12.62 -10.06 17.49
N MET A 86 13.01 -10.68 16.37
CA MET A 86 12.45 -11.95 15.92
C MET A 86 13.40 -13.09 16.21
N ASN A 87 12.90 -14.23 16.69
CA ASN A 87 13.67 -15.47 16.69
C ASN A 87 13.67 -16.12 15.28
N GLU A 88 14.48 -17.17 15.10
CA GLU A 88 14.60 -17.85 13.80
C GLU A 88 13.27 -18.41 13.28
N GLU A 89 12.44 -18.97 14.16
CA GLU A 89 11.15 -19.52 13.76
C GLU A 89 10.18 -18.41 13.29
N GLN A 90 10.12 -17.30 14.03
CA GLN A 90 9.31 -16.14 13.69
C GLN A 90 9.74 -15.56 12.34
N TYR A 91 11.06 -15.44 12.12
CA TYR A 91 11.61 -14.97 10.86
C TYR A 91 11.31 -15.92 9.70
N ARG A 92 11.47 -17.24 9.91
CA ARG A 92 11.08 -18.24 8.92
C ARG A 92 9.60 -18.13 8.56
N ARG A 93 8.71 -17.99 9.55
CA ARG A 93 7.26 -17.79 9.33
C ARG A 93 6.98 -16.48 8.59
N PHE A 94 7.69 -15.40 8.93
CA PHE A 94 7.60 -14.12 8.23
C PHE A 94 7.95 -14.25 6.75
N MET A 95 9.10 -14.87 6.43
CA MET A 95 9.55 -15.08 5.06
C MET A 95 8.59 -15.99 4.28
N MET A 96 8.14 -17.10 4.88
CA MET A 96 7.15 -18.01 4.27
C MET A 96 5.82 -17.32 3.99
N SER A 97 5.38 -16.45 4.91
CA SER A 97 4.16 -15.68 4.74
C SER A 97 4.30 -14.68 3.59
N GLY A 98 5.45 -14.00 3.49
CA GLY A 98 5.77 -13.11 2.36
C GLY A 98 5.74 -13.85 1.02
N ALA A 99 6.41 -15.00 0.93
CA ALA A 99 6.41 -15.85 -0.26
C ALA A 99 4.99 -16.25 -0.70
N TYR A 100 4.13 -16.63 0.25
CA TYR A 100 2.73 -16.95 -0.05
C TYR A 100 1.98 -15.78 -0.70
N LEU A 101 2.17 -14.54 -0.23
CA LEU A 101 1.51 -13.40 -0.86
C LEU A 101 1.93 -13.23 -2.32
N TRP A 102 3.20 -13.47 -2.64
CA TRP A 102 3.73 -13.27 -3.99
C TRP A 102 3.05 -14.16 -5.03
N ASP A 103 2.68 -15.38 -4.63
CA ASP A 103 2.01 -16.33 -5.52
C ASP A 103 0.48 -16.18 -5.50
N HIS A 104 -0.10 -15.73 -4.37
CA HIS A 104 -1.55 -15.77 -4.15
C HIS A 104 -2.25 -14.40 -4.16
N MET A 105 -1.53 -13.28 -4.34
CA MET A 105 -2.15 -11.94 -4.33
C MET A 105 -3.29 -11.81 -5.36
N GLY A 106 -3.15 -12.43 -6.54
CA GLY A 106 -4.17 -12.40 -7.59
C GLY A 106 -5.50 -13.10 -7.23
N GLU A 107 -5.50 -13.94 -6.19
CA GLU A 107 -6.69 -14.65 -5.70
C GLU A 107 -7.59 -13.75 -4.86
N ALA A 108 -7.04 -12.68 -4.28
CA ALA A 108 -7.78 -11.73 -3.46
C ALA A 108 -8.98 -11.17 -4.25
N PRO A 109 -10.22 -11.18 -3.71
CA PRO A 109 -11.44 -10.84 -4.44
C PRO A 109 -11.46 -9.42 -5.03
N VAL A 110 -10.67 -8.52 -4.46
CA VAL A 110 -10.43 -7.16 -4.94
C VAL A 110 -9.00 -6.75 -4.66
N LEU A 111 -8.38 -6.04 -5.59
CA LEU A 111 -7.14 -5.31 -5.36
C LEU A 111 -7.42 -3.80 -5.42
N LEU A 112 -7.03 -3.09 -4.36
CA LEU A 112 -7.02 -1.62 -4.34
C LEU A 112 -5.60 -1.15 -4.60
N ILE A 113 -5.38 -0.49 -5.74
CA ILE A 113 -4.07 0.05 -6.11
C ILE A 113 -4.08 1.55 -5.78
N PRO A 114 -3.39 1.99 -4.72
CA PRO A 114 -3.22 3.41 -4.46
C PRO A 114 -2.24 3.98 -5.49
N CYS A 115 -2.63 5.11 -6.08
CA CYS A 115 -1.86 5.88 -7.03
C CYS A 115 -1.62 7.27 -6.43
N LEU A 116 -0.50 7.88 -6.80
CA LEU A 116 -0.21 9.27 -6.46
C LEU A 116 -0.08 10.06 -7.75
N HIS A 117 -0.89 11.09 -7.91
CA HIS A 117 -0.76 12.05 -8.98
C HIS A 117 0.39 12.99 -8.67
N ASP A 118 1.35 13.07 -9.58
CA ASP A 118 2.47 13.97 -9.42
C ASP A 118 2.01 15.43 -9.40
N ARG A 119 2.60 16.21 -8.50
CA ARG A 119 2.31 17.63 -8.31
C ARG A 119 3.63 18.37 -8.31
N HIS A 120 4.03 18.78 -9.50
CA HIS A 120 5.22 19.58 -9.67
C HIS A 120 5.03 20.96 -9.01
N PRO A 121 6.02 21.44 -8.24
CA PRO A 121 6.01 22.82 -7.81
C PRO A 121 6.08 23.74 -9.03
N PRO A 122 5.54 24.97 -8.95
CA PRO A 122 5.69 25.93 -10.03
C PRO A 122 7.19 26.23 -10.24
N PRO A 123 7.63 26.53 -11.48
CA PRO A 123 9.04 26.82 -11.74
C PRO A 123 9.56 27.95 -10.85
N ARG A 124 10.83 27.89 -10.42
CA ARG A 124 11.43 28.94 -9.55
C ARG A 124 11.28 30.35 -10.13
N ALA A 125 11.37 30.48 -11.45
CA ALA A 125 11.20 31.76 -12.16
C ALA A 125 9.83 32.41 -11.94
N THR A 126 8.82 31.67 -11.49
CA THR A 126 7.49 32.19 -11.17
C THR A 126 7.34 32.64 -9.72
N LEU A 127 8.36 32.45 -8.87
CA LEU A 127 8.35 32.91 -7.48
C LEU A 127 8.70 34.41 -7.39
N PRO A 128 8.34 35.13 -6.31
CA PRO A 128 8.77 36.50 -6.10
C PRO A 128 10.30 36.66 -6.11
N PRO A 129 10.87 37.76 -6.66
CA PRO A 129 12.32 37.96 -6.77
C PRO A 129 13.07 37.83 -5.44
N SER A 130 12.48 38.29 -4.34
CA SER A 130 13.06 38.16 -2.99
C SER A 130 13.27 36.71 -2.55
N LEU A 131 12.41 35.79 -2.98
CA LEU A 131 12.53 34.36 -2.69
C LEU A 131 13.43 33.66 -3.72
N GLN A 132 13.51 34.17 -4.94
CA GLN A 132 14.48 33.69 -5.92
C GLN A 132 15.91 33.91 -5.45
N ALA A 133 16.22 34.99 -4.72
CA ALA A 133 17.58 35.26 -4.25
C ALA A 133 18.05 34.41 -3.04
N ILE A 134 17.12 33.86 -2.24
CA ILE A 134 17.46 33.16 -0.98
C ILE A 134 18.19 31.83 -1.20
N TYR A 135 17.97 31.18 -2.34
CA TYR A 135 18.46 29.83 -2.63
C TYR A 135 19.51 29.82 -3.75
N GLU A 136 20.30 30.87 -3.91
CA GLU A 136 21.42 30.97 -4.87
C GLU A 136 22.79 30.62 -4.24
N GLY A 137 22.80 30.15 -2.99
CA GLY A 137 24.00 29.66 -2.28
C GLY A 137 24.22 28.16 -2.40
#